data_AF-A0A959BMA6-F1
#
_entry.id   AF-A0A959BMA6-F1
#
_cell.length_a   1.000
_cell.length_b   1.000
_cell.length_c   1.000
_cell.angle_alpha   90.00
_cell.angle_beta   90.00
_cell.angle_gamma   90.00
#
_symmetry.space_group_name_H-M   'P 1'
#
loop_
_entity.id
_entity.type
_entity.pdbx_description
1 polymer ?
#
loop_
_entity_poly.entity_id
_entity_poly.type
_entity_poly.pdbx_seq_one_letter_code
_entity_poly.pdbx_strand_id
1 'polypeptide(L)'
;SQGKWSRHFLDNPPGPSSAKGTGINWPMMRYADVLLMFAEAENELNGPTGLAQDALRRVRQRAFPPAQWAEKVDGYISTVSAGKQDFFEAIVDERAWEFGGEMIRKYELIRWNIYSEKVAETVETLKAMADAAFNGSGQYSNLPDYMYWKRDESGQFTVLNPSRKLAAPPDDTWNREPFLLSLHDDVNTYSPWITRDWANYINGPKPGVVRYIFPIPSEAITNSQGTLSNDGYMF
;
A
#
# COMPACT_ATOMS: atom_id res chain seq x y z
N SER A 1 16.55 -1.79 -2.94
CA SER A 1 15.32 -2.34 -2.33
C SER A 1 15.08 -3.71 -2.94
N GLN A 2 15.58 -4.78 -2.32
CA GLN A 2 15.30 -6.15 -2.79
C GLN A 2 13.84 -6.44 -2.50
N GLY A 3 13.11 -6.91 -3.50
CA GLY A 3 11.67 -7.14 -3.48
C GLY A 3 11.23 -8.06 -2.35
N LYS A 4 10.90 -7.43 -1.22
CA LYS A 4 10.66 -7.99 0.11
C LYS A 4 9.89 -9.32 0.15
N TRP A 5 8.97 -9.53 -0.80
CA TRP A 5 8.16 -10.75 -0.93
C TRP A 5 8.07 -11.31 -2.35
N SER A 6 8.73 -10.71 -3.34
CA SER A 6 8.62 -11.14 -4.73
C SER A 6 9.79 -12.04 -5.11
N ARG A 7 9.46 -13.29 -5.44
CA ARG A 7 10.44 -14.28 -5.95
C ARG A 7 11.15 -13.81 -7.21
N HIS A 8 10.53 -12.94 -8.01
CA HIS A 8 11.13 -12.41 -9.22
C HIS A 8 12.39 -11.57 -8.94
N PHE A 9 12.46 -10.90 -7.79
CA PHE A 9 13.60 -10.06 -7.40
C PHE A 9 14.66 -10.82 -6.57
N LEU A 10 14.57 -12.15 -6.51
CA LEU A 10 15.54 -13.01 -5.84
C LEU A 10 16.33 -13.76 -6.92
N ASP A 11 17.61 -13.40 -7.09
CA ASP A 11 18.48 -14.04 -8.11
C ASP A 11 18.64 -15.55 -7.85
N ASN A 12 18.66 -15.95 -6.58
CA ASN A 12 18.68 -17.34 -6.12
C ASN A 12 17.78 -17.46 -4.88
N PRO A 13 16.46 -17.70 -5.01
CA PRO A 13 15.59 -17.80 -3.84
C PRO A 13 16.05 -18.98 -2.97
N PRO A 14 16.57 -18.74 -1.76
CA PRO A 14 16.99 -19.83 -0.88
C PRO A 14 15.77 -20.67 -0.53
N GLY A 15 15.91 -21.97 -0.31
CA GLY A 15 14.80 -22.80 0.18
C GLY A 15 13.64 -23.03 -0.81
N PRO A 16 13.89 -23.57 -2.03
CA PRO A 16 12.83 -24.19 -2.83
C PRO A 16 12.08 -25.30 -2.06
N SER A 17 12.74 -25.87 -1.04
CA SER A 17 12.18 -26.86 -0.11
C SER A 17 11.50 -26.27 1.13
N SER A 18 11.50 -24.95 1.34
CA SER A 18 10.76 -24.36 2.45
C SER A 18 9.26 -24.35 2.16
N ALA A 19 8.41 -24.31 3.19
CA ALA A 19 6.95 -24.31 3.04
C ALA A 19 6.43 -23.16 2.13
N LYS A 20 7.23 -22.10 1.93
CA LYS A 20 6.89 -20.95 1.07
C LYS A 20 7.81 -20.82 -0.14
N GLY A 21 8.77 -21.73 -0.35
CA GLY A 21 9.64 -21.78 -1.53
C GLY A 21 10.54 -20.55 -1.73
N THR A 22 10.76 -19.73 -0.70
CA THR A 22 11.52 -18.46 -0.77
C THR A 22 12.67 -18.38 0.22
N GLY A 23 12.67 -19.21 1.27
CA GLY A 23 13.68 -19.18 2.33
C GLY A 23 13.73 -17.88 3.13
N ILE A 24 12.75 -16.98 2.93
CA ILE A 24 12.63 -15.71 3.65
C ILE A 24 11.85 -15.95 4.95
N ASN A 25 12.46 -15.58 6.07
CA ASN A 25 11.78 -15.60 7.38
C ASN A 25 10.75 -14.48 7.47
N TRP A 26 9.63 -14.76 8.14
CA TRP A 26 8.60 -13.75 8.39
C TRP A 26 9.05 -12.80 9.51
N PRO A 27 9.24 -11.48 9.23
CA PRO A 27 9.59 -10.53 10.27
C PRO A 27 8.35 -10.26 11.12
N MET A 28 8.44 -10.55 12.41
CA MET A 28 7.38 -10.16 13.36
C MET A 28 7.46 -8.67 13.72
N MET A 29 8.68 -8.13 13.81
CA MET A 29 8.95 -6.72 14.07
C MET A 29 10.26 -6.33 13.39
N ARG A 30 10.33 -5.11 12.84
CA ARG A 30 11.55 -4.55 12.25
C ARG A 30 11.86 -3.20 12.85
N TYR A 31 13.13 -2.81 12.81
CA TYR A 31 13.55 -1.53 13.38
C TYR A 31 12.89 -0.31 12.72
N ALA A 32 12.53 -0.40 11.43
CA ALA A 32 11.74 0.65 10.77
C ALA A 32 10.37 0.87 11.44
N ASP A 33 9.76 -0.19 11.99
CA ASP A 33 8.49 -0.08 12.72
C ASP A 33 8.69 0.63 14.06
N VAL A 34 9.77 0.32 14.78
CA VAL A 34 10.14 1.04 16.01
C VAL A 34 10.36 2.53 15.75
N LEU A 35 11.07 2.88 14.67
CA LEU A 35 11.29 4.28 14.29
C LEU A 35 9.97 5.00 13.98
N LEU A 36 9.06 4.38 13.22
CA LEU A 36 7.80 5.01 12.85
C LEU A 36 6.80 5.05 14.01
N MET A 37 6.79 4.06 14.90
CA MET A 37 6.03 4.12 16.16
C MET A 37 6.56 5.23 17.08
N PHE A 38 7.89 5.40 17.15
CA PHE A 38 8.50 6.50 17.90
C PHE A 38 8.12 7.86 17.31
N ALA A 39 8.24 8.03 15.99
CA ALA A 39 7.85 9.28 15.31
C ALA A 39 6.37 9.63 15.55
N GLU A 40 5.50 8.62 15.54
CA GLU A 40 4.08 8.78 15.82
C GLU A 40 3.79 9.19 17.26
N ALA A 41 4.35 8.47 18.23
CA ALA A 41 4.14 8.77 19.65
C ALA A 41 4.70 10.16 20.01
N GLU A 42 5.88 10.50 19.48
CA GLU A 42 6.50 11.81 19.67
C GLU A 42 5.65 12.93 19.03
N ASN A 43 5.13 12.72 17.83
CA ASN A 43 4.22 13.66 17.18
C ASN A 43 2.92 13.84 17.96
N GLU A 44 2.38 12.76 18.54
CA GLU A 44 1.16 12.82 19.32
C GLU A 44 1.34 13.64 20.61
N LEU A 45 2.45 13.41 21.31
CA LEU A 45 2.73 14.06 22.60
C LEU A 45 3.24 15.50 22.44
N ASN A 46 4.17 15.73 21.51
CA ASN A 46 4.99 16.94 21.44
C ASN A 46 4.90 17.67 20.08
N GLY A 47 4.17 17.13 19.11
CA GLY A 47 4.20 17.60 17.72
C GLY A 47 5.46 17.12 16.96
N PRO A 48 5.70 17.61 15.73
CA PRO A 48 6.74 17.08 14.85
C PRO A 48 8.14 17.53 15.29
N THR A 49 8.62 17.05 16.44
CA THR A 49 9.92 17.41 16.99
C THR A 49 11.06 16.92 16.09
N GLY A 50 12.26 17.48 16.26
CA GLY A 50 13.44 17.04 15.51
C GLY A 50 13.68 15.52 15.60
N LEU A 51 13.38 14.92 16.75
CA LEU A 51 13.50 13.47 16.96
C LEU A 51 12.49 12.68 16.09
N ALA A 52 11.23 13.12 16.04
CA ALA A 52 10.22 12.50 15.19
C ALA A 52 10.61 12.62 13.71
N GLN A 53 11.08 13.80 13.30
CA GLN A 53 11.57 14.06 11.95
C GLN A 53 12.77 13.18 11.57
N ASP A 54 13.73 13.00 12.48
CA ASP A 54 14.92 12.16 12.25
C ASP A 54 14.57 10.68 12.12
N ALA A 55 13.58 10.21 12.88
CA ALA A 55 13.09 8.84 12.75
C ALA A 55 12.44 8.59 11.38
N LEU A 56 11.58 9.52 10.90
CA LEU A 56 11.01 9.46 9.55
C LEU A 56 12.11 9.57 8.47
N ARG A 57 13.06 10.50 8.64
CA ARG A 57 14.21 10.69 7.74
C ARG A 57 14.99 9.41 7.52
N ARG A 58 15.29 8.68 8.60
CA ARG A 58 16.09 7.45 8.52
C ARG A 58 15.41 6.37 7.69
N VAL A 59 14.08 6.23 7.78
CA VAL A 59 13.33 5.27 6.96
C VAL A 59 13.36 5.69 5.48
N ARG A 60 13.09 6.97 5.20
CA ARG A 60 13.06 7.50 3.83
C ARG A 60 14.43 7.49 3.15
N GLN A 61 15.51 7.87 3.84
CA GLN A 61 16.87 7.83 3.29
C GLN A 61 17.29 6.42 2.86
N ARG A 62 16.78 5.37 3.53
CA ARG A 62 17.02 3.99 3.10
C ARG A 62 16.24 3.66 1.83
N ALA A 63 15.02 4.17 1.68
CA ALA A 63 14.17 3.90 0.53
C ALA A 63 14.64 4.59 -0.75
N PHE A 64 15.23 5.78 -0.65
CA PHE A 64 15.65 6.60 -1.79
C PHE A 64 17.19 6.64 -1.95
N PRO A 65 17.72 6.67 -3.19
CA PRO A 65 19.14 6.89 -3.42
C PRO A 65 19.57 8.31 -2.99
N PRO A 66 20.83 8.54 -2.60
CA PRO A 66 21.32 9.85 -2.13
C PRO A 66 21.01 11.02 -3.07
N ALA A 67 21.05 10.79 -4.38
CA ALA A 67 20.74 11.81 -5.39
C ALA A 67 19.29 12.35 -5.32
N GLN A 68 18.38 11.63 -4.66
CA GLN A 68 16.98 12.03 -4.49
C GLN A 68 16.69 12.57 -3.08
N TRP A 69 17.64 12.60 -2.16
CA TRP A 69 17.39 12.97 -0.77
C TRP A 69 16.91 14.42 -0.61
N ALA A 70 17.46 15.36 -1.37
CA ALA A 70 17.07 16.77 -1.28
C ALA A 70 15.56 16.97 -1.46
N GLU A 71 14.95 16.30 -2.43
CA GLU A 71 13.51 16.42 -2.71
C GLU A 71 12.68 15.39 -1.93
N LYS A 72 13.03 14.10 -2.05
CA LYS A 72 12.19 12.99 -1.55
C LYS A 72 12.34 12.76 -0.05
N VAL A 73 13.39 13.29 0.59
CA VAL A 73 13.62 13.15 2.02
C VAL A 73 13.51 14.50 2.70
N ASP A 74 14.47 15.40 2.47
CA ASP A 74 14.58 16.63 3.25
C ASP A 74 13.46 17.63 2.91
N GLY A 75 13.18 17.85 1.63
CA GLY A 75 12.07 18.70 1.18
C GLY A 75 10.70 18.15 1.58
N TYR A 76 10.52 16.83 1.49
CA TYR A 76 9.29 16.17 1.95
C TYR A 76 9.09 16.36 3.46
N ILE A 77 10.10 16.06 4.28
CA ILE A 77 10.02 16.19 5.75
C ILE A 77 9.77 17.65 6.14
N SER A 78 10.47 18.59 5.51
CA SER A 78 10.24 20.02 5.76
C SER A 78 8.80 20.44 5.49
N THR A 79 8.18 19.89 4.44
CA THR A 79 6.78 20.19 4.09
C THR A 79 5.82 19.60 5.12
N VAL A 80 5.96 18.32 5.44
CA VAL A 80 5.01 17.61 6.32
C VAL A 80 5.19 17.96 7.80
N SER A 81 6.32 18.56 8.19
CA SER A 81 6.54 19.05 9.55
C SER A 81 5.91 20.43 9.84
N ALA A 82 5.12 20.97 8.91
CA ALA A 82 4.41 22.24 9.11
C ALA A 82 3.37 22.19 10.24
N GLY A 83 2.80 21.02 10.52
CA GLY A 83 1.80 20.83 11.56
C GLY A 83 1.77 19.39 12.09
N LYS A 84 1.22 19.23 13.30
CA LYS A 84 1.02 17.91 13.93
C LYS A 84 0.19 16.98 13.03
N GLN A 85 -0.88 17.50 12.42
CA GLN A 85 -1.76 16.72 11.56
C GLN A 85 -1.07 16.31 10.25
N ASP A 86 -0.42 17.24 9.56
CA ASP A 86 0.31 16.94 8.32
C ASP A 86 1.41 15.88 8.54
N PHE A 87 2.09 15.96 9.69
CA PHE A 87 3.13 14.99 10.04
C PHE A 87 2.52 13.63 10.40
N PHE A 88 1.36 13.60 11.03
CA PHE A 88 0.61 12.37 11.29
C PHE A 88 0.18 11.70 9.98
N GLU A 89 -0.39 12.45 9.04
CA GLU A 89 -0.75 11.95 7.71
C GLU A 89 0.46 11.40 6.95
N ALA A 90 1.60 12.09 7.04
CA ALA A 90 2.86 11.59 6.47
C ALA A 90 3.32 10.27 7.11
N ILE A 91 3.13 10.07 8.41
CA ILE A 91 3.39 8.79 9.07
C ILE A 91 2.41 7.72 8.60
N VAL A 92 1.12 8.06 8.46
CA VAL A 92 0.10 7.15 7.93
C VAL A 92 0.50 6.65 6.54
N ASP A 93 1.00 7.53 5.67
CA ASP A 93 1.47 7.18 4.32
C ASP A 93 2.78 6.39 4.35
N GLU A 94 3.77 6.82 5.13
CA GLU A 94 5.06 6.14 5.23
C GLU A 94 4.89 4.70 5.71
N ARG A 95 4.00 4.47 6.68
CA ARG A 95 3.68 3.11 7.17
C ARG A 95 3.03 2.27 6.08
N ALA A 96 2.21 2.86 5.19
CA ALA A 96 1.66 2.13 4.04
C ALA A 96 2.75 1.70 3.06
N TRP A 97 3.69 2.59 2.74
CA TRP A 97 4.77 2.33 1.80
C TRP A 97 5.81 1.35 2.35
N GLU A 98 6.19 1.49 3.63
CA GLU A 98 7.24 0.69 4.25
C GLU A 98 6.77 -0.73 4.58
N PHE A 99 5.51 -0.91 4.98
CA PHE A 99 4.96 -2.19 5.47
C PHE A 99 4.02 -2.90 4.49
N GLY A 100 4.02 -2.49 3.22
CA GLY A 100 3.28 -3.18 2.16
C GLY A 100 3.60 -4.69 2.13
N GLY A 101 2.56 -5.51 2.29
CA GLY A 101 2.67 -6.98 2.30
C GLY A 101 3.00 -7.62 3.67
N GLU A 102 3.14 -6.85 4.75
CA GLU A 102 3.45 -7.38 6.09
C GLU A 102 2.21 -7.56 7.00
N MET A 103 1.01 -7.43 6.44
CA MET A 103 -0.27 -7.73 7.12
C MET A 103 -0.61 -6.88 8.36
N ILE A 104 0.04 -5.73 8.57
CA ILE A 104 -0.24 -4.84 9.72
C ILE A 104 -1.21 -3.68 9.40
N ARG A 105 -1.32 -3.27 8.13
CA ARG A 105 -2.02 -2.02 7.74
C ARG A 105 -3.44 -1.89 8.27
N LYS A 106 -4.19 -2.98 8.25
CA LYS A 106 -5.58 -3.00 8.75
C LYS A 106 -5.66 -2.58 10.22
N TYR A 107 -4.78 -3.11 11.07
CA TYR A 107 -4.79 -2.82 12.51
C TYR A 107 -4.37 -1.37 12.80
N GLU A 108 -3.46 -0.82 11.99
CA GLU A 108 -3.06 0.58 12.07
C GLU A 108 -4.21 1.54 11.76
N LEU A 109 -4.90 1.29 10.66
CA LEU A 109 -6.04 2.10 10.27
C LEU A 109 -7.19 2.03 11.29
N ILE A 110 -7.37 0.87 11.94
CA ILE A 110 -8.35 0.69 13.01
C ILE A 110 -7.96 1.50 14.25
N ARG A 111 -6.71 1.40 14.73
CA ARG A 111 -6.28 2.13 15.94
C ARG A 111 -6.29 3.66 15.77
N TRP A 112 -6.19 4.13 14.53
CA TRP A 112 -6.33 5.53 14.16
C TRP A 112 -7.78 5.95 13.87
N ASN A 113 -8.72 5.01 13.87
CA ASN A 113 -10.13 5.24 13.53
C ASN A 113 -10.36 5.82 12.10
N ILE A 114 -9.54 5.43 11.13
CA ILE A 114 -9.61 5.89 9.73
C ILE A 114 -9.74 4.74 8.71
N TYR A 115 -10.08 3.53 9.18
CA TYR A 115 -10.16 2.35 8.31
C TYR A 115 -11.18 2.49 7.17
N SER A 116 -12.40 2.90 7.49
CA SER A 116 -13.47 3.06 6.50
C SER A 116 -13.14 4.12 5.45
N GLU A 117 -12.62 5.26 5.91
CA GLU A 117 -12.16 6.37 5.07
C GLU A 117 -11.08 5.92 4.08
N LYS A 118 -10.02 5.25 4.56
CA LYS A 118 -8.95 4.78 3.68
C LYS A 118 -9.37 3.69 2.71
N VAL A 119 -10.36 2.86 3.07
CA VAL A 119 -10.94 1.90 2.11
C VAL A 119 -11.75 2.65 1.04
N ALA A 120 -12.53 3.66 1.41
CA ALA A 120 -13.27 4.50 0.47
C ALA A 120 -12.34 5.19 -0.54
N GLU A 121 -11.27 5.83 -0.04
CA GLU A 121 -10.24 6.48 -0.87
C GLU A 121 -9.60 5.48 -1.85
N THR A 122 -9.33 4.25 -1.40
CA THR A 122 -8.75 3.20 -2.24
C THR A 122 -9.71 2.81 -3.38
N VAL A 123 -11.01 2.67 -3.09
CA VAL A 123 -12.03 2.34 -4.10
C VAL A 123 -12.13 3.45 -5.15
N GLU A 124 -12.19 4.72 -4.73
CA GLU A 124 -12.25 5.85 -5.67
C GLU A 124 -10.96 5.98 -6.48
N THR A 125 -9.80 5.71 -5.89
CA THR A 125 -8.51 5.66 -6.60
C THR A 125 -8.50 4.58 -7.68
N LEU A 126 -9.01 3.37 -7.37
CA LEU A 126 -9.09 2.28 -8.34
C LEU A 126 -10.05 2.61 -9.49
N LYS A 127 -11.18 3.27 -9.23
CA LYS A 127 -12.09 3.76 -10.27
C LYS A 127 -11.40 4.81 -11.15
N ALA A 128 -10.72 5.79 -10.55
CA ALA A 128 -10.00 6.81 -11.30
C ALA A 128 -8.87 6.21 -12.16
N MET A 129 -8.21 5.14 -11.70
CA MET A 129 -7.25 4.39 -12.52
C MET A 129 -7.92 3.65 -13.68
N ALA A 130 -9.07 3.01 -13.44
CA ALA A 130 -9.86 2.35 -14.49
C ALA A 130 -10.29 3.35 -15.57
N ASP A 131 -10.86 4.49 -15.15
CA ASP A 131 -11.31 5.56 -16.04
C ASP A 131 -10.13 6.16 -16.82
N ALA A 132 -8.98 6.36 -16.18
CA ALA A 132 -7.82 6.90 -16.85
C ALA A 132 -7.22 5.95 -17.89
N ALA A 133 -7.21 4.65 -17.59
CA ALA A 133 -6.76 3.62 -18.53
C ALA A 133 -7.71 3.48 -19.71
N PHE A 134 -9.02 3.46 -19.46
CA PHE A 134 -10.06 3.32 -20.50
C PHE A 134 -10.15 4.56 -21.41
N ASN A 135 -10.18 5.76 -20.82
CA ASN A 135 -10.29 7.01 -21.57
C ASN A 135 -8.95 7.52 -22.12
N GLY A 136 -7.83 6.97 -21.67
CA GLY A 136 -6.49 7.42 -22.04
C GLY A 136 -6.15 8.84 -21.55
N SER A 137 -6.81 9.35 -20.51
CA SER A 137 -6.63 10.72 -19.98
C SER A 137 -6.78 10.77 -18.46
N GLY A 138 -6.42 11.89 -17.83
CA GLY A 138 -6.51 12.05 -16.37
C GLY A 138 -5.23 11.71 -15.62
N GLN A 139 -5.28 11.83 -14.28
CA GLN A 139 -4.11 11.78 -13.39
C GLN A 139 -3.29 10.48 -13.52
N TYR A 140 -3.95 9.36 -13.79
CA TYR A 140 -3.32 8.04 -13.85
C TYR A 140 -3.04 7.55 -15.27
N SER A 141 -3.25 8.40 -16.29
CA SER A 141 -3.12 8.02 -17.71
C SER A 141 -1.71 7.61 -18.13
N ASN A 142 -0.69 7.95 -17.33
CA ASN A 142 0.71 7.55 -17.53
C ASN A 142 1.06 6.19 -16.89
N LEU A 143 0.13 5.56 -16.15
CA LEU A 143 0.31 4.23 -15.58
C LEU A 143 0.03 3.13 -16.62
N PRO A 144 0.49 1.89 -16.40
CA PRO A 144 0.34 0.80 -17.38
C PRO A 144 -1.12 0.39 -17.63
N ASP A 145 -1.67 0.65 -18.82
CA ASP A 145 -2.94 0.02 -19.23
C ASP A 145 -2.78 -1.49 -19.43
N TYR A 146 -1.66 -1.87 -20.05
CA TYR A 146 -1.22 -3.23 -20.30
C TYR A 146 0.15 -3.47 -19.67
N MET A 147 0.41 -4.73 -19.31
CA MET A 147 1.71 -5.21 -18.86
C MET A 147 2.31 -6.13 -19.92
N TYR A 148 3.55 -5.84 -20.29
CA TYR A 148 4.31 -6.64 -21.24
C TYR A 148 5.34 -7.50 -20.51
N TRP A 149 5.36 -8.79 -20.82
CA TRP A 149 6.27 -9.73 -20.18
C TRP A 149 6.80 -10.80 -21.15
N LYS A 150 7.99 -11.33 -20.84
CA LYS A 150 8.58 -12.46 -21.58
C LYS A 150 9.39 -13.36 -20.68
N ARG A 151 9.69 -14.56 -21.18
CA ARG A 151 10.73 -15.44 -20.65
C ARG A 151 11.79 -15.65 -21.72
N ASP A 152 13.05 -15.51 -21.37
CA ASP A 152 14.14 -15.83 -22.31
C ASP A 152 14.42 -17.34 -22.36
N GLU A 153 15.41 -17.75 -23.15
CA GLU A 153 15.82 -19.15 -23.31
C GLU A 153 16.31 -19.79 -22.01
N SER A 154 16.80 -18.99 -21.06
CA SER A 154 17.21 -19.44 -19.73
C SER A 154 16.02 -19.59 -18.75
N GLY A 155 14.82 -19.17 -19.17
CA GLY A 155 13.61 -19.14 -18.36
C GLY A 155 13.46 -17.88 -17.52
N GLN A 156 14.34 -16.89 -17.66
CA GLN A 156 14.31 -15.63 -16.92
C GLN A 156 13.07 -14.83 -17.29
N PHE A 157 12.17 -14.65 -16.32
CA PHE A 157 10.97 -13.82 -16.48
C PHE A 157 11.33 -12.34 -16.40
N THR A 158 10.85 -11.54 -17.34
CA THR A 158 11.05 -10.09 -17.36
C THR A 158 9.73 -9.38 -17.60
N VAL A 159 9.48 -8.32 -16.83
CA VAL A 159 8.37 -7.37 -17.04
C VAL A 159 8.94 -6.08 -17.58
N LEU A 160 8.45 -5.63 -18.74
CA LEU A 160 9.02 -4.47 -19.44
C LEU A 160 8.65 -3.14 -18.78
N ASN A 161 7.42 -3.03 -18.27
CA ASN A 161 6.83 -1.75 -17.90
C ASN A 161 6.14 -1.75 -16.53
N PRO A 162 6.86 -2.10 -15.44
CA PRO A 162 6.27 -2.27 -14.10
C PRO A 162 5.60 -1.02 -13.52
N SER A 163 5.94 0.17 -14.00
CA SER A 163 5.48 1.44 -13.40
C SER A 163 5.14 2.54 -14.40
N ARG A 164 5.11 2.25 -15.70
CA ARG A 164 4.84 3.25 -16.74
C ARG A 164 4.06 2.70 -17.91
N LYS A 165 3.25 3.55 -18.54
CA LYS A 165 2.60 3.24 -19.80
C LYS A 165 3.62 3.09 -20.93
N LEU A 166 3.41 2.09 -21.78
CA LEU A 166 4.10 1.94 -23.05
C LEU A 166 3.06 1.82 -24.16
N ALA A 167 3.30 2.53 -25.27
CA ALA A 167 2.43 2.47 -26.43
C ALA A 167 2.47 1.07 -27.09
N ALA A 168 3.65 0.47 -27.17
CA ALA A 168 3.88 -0.86 -27.74
C ALA A 168 5.14 -1.50 -27.13
N PRO A 169 5.27 -2.84 -27.17
CA PRO A 169 6.52 -3.51 -26.86
C PRO A 169 7.56 -3.28 -27.98
N PRO A 170 8.85 -3.58 -27.74
CA PRO A 170 9.91 -3.44 -28.75
C PRO A 170 9.68 -4.28 -30.01
N ASP A 171 9.07 -5.46 -29.86
CA ASP A 171 8.82 -6.44 -30.90
C ASP A 171 7.63 -7.34 -30.51
N ASP A 172 7.23 -8.25 -31.39
CA ASP A 172 6.08 -9.16 -31.23
C ASP A 172 6.35 -10.37 -30.32
N THR A 173 7.56 -10.52 -29.78
CA THR A 173 7.93 -11.64 -28.90
C THR A 173 7.44 -11.45 -27.45
N TRP A 174 6.95 -10.24 -27.12
CA TRP A 174 6.44 -9.92 -25.79
C TRP A 174 4.97 -10.29 -25.65
N ASN A 175 4.64 -11.02 -24.58
CA ASN A 175 3.26 -11.27 -24.18
C ASN A 175 2.65 -9.98 -23.63
N ARG A 176 1.36 -9.76 -23.90
CA ARG A 176 0.60 -8.58 -23.44
C ARG A 176 -0.60 -9.03 -22.61
N GLU A 177 -0.70 -8.50 -21.40
CA GLU A 177 -1.85 -8.72 -20.52
C GLU A 177 -2.49 -7.39 -20.14
N PRO A 178 -3.84 -7.27 -20.10
CA PRO A 178 -4.48 -6.09 -19.56
C PRO A 178 -4.16 -5.96 -18.07
N PHE A 179 -3.89 -4.73 -17.62
CA PHE A 179 -3.58 -4.41 -16.23
C PHE A 179 -4.56 -3.38 -15.68
N LEU A 180 -4.29 -2.07 -15.78
CA LEU A 180 -5.29 -1.09 -15.34
C LEU A 180 -6.54 -1.12 -16.23
N LEU A 181 -6.40 -1.53 -17.49
CA LEU A 181 -7.56 -1.70 -18.37
C LEU A 181 -8.50 -2.82 -17.88
N SER A 182 -8.00 -3.83 -17.16
CA SER A 182 -8.85 -4.89 -16.58
C SER A 182 -9.69 -4.41 -15.38
N LEU A 183 -9.50 -3.17 -14.93
CA LEU A 183 -10.34 -2.56 -13.91
C LEU A 183 -11.65 -2.00 -14.51
N HIS A 184 -11.72 -1.81 -15.82
CA HIS A 184 -12.95 -1.46 -16.54
C HIS A 184 -13.75 -2.71 -16.88
N ASP A 185 -15.07 -2.59 -16.83
CA ASP A 185 -16.00 -3.66 -17.22
C ASP A 185 -17.14 -3.03 -18.05
N ASP A 186 -17.37 -3.53 -19.26
CA ASP A 186 -18.34 -2.93 -20.19
C ASP A 186 -19.79 -3.00 -19.68
N VAL A 187 -20.09 -3.90 -18.72
CA VAL A 187 -21.43 -4.09 -18.16
C VAL A 187 -21.64 -3.26 -16.89
N ASN A 188 -20.65 -3.24 -16.00
CA ASN A 188 -20.73 -2.64 -14.67
C ASN A 188 -19.94 -1.33 -14.54
N THR A 189 -19.34 -0.84 -15.63
CA THR A 189 -18.37 0.27 -15.72
C THR A 189 -17.04 -0.02 -15.05
N TYR A 190 -17.06 -0.64 -13.86
CA TYR A 190 -15.89 -1.04 -13.10
C TYR A 190 -15.96 -2.52 -12.77
N SER A 191 -14.80 -3.14 -12.68
CA SER A 191 -14.70 -4.54 -12.31
C SER A 191 -15.40 -4.81 -10.97
N PRO A 192 -16.23 -5.88 -10.85
CA PRO A 192 -17.00 -6.17 -9.66
C PRO A 192 -16.17 -6.33 -8.38
N TRP A 193 -14.89 -6.71 -8.45
CA TRP A 193 -14.06 -6.81 -7.24
C TRP A 193 -13.72 -5.43 -6.63
N ILE A 194 -13.84 -4.34 -7.39
CA ILE A 194 -13.65 -2.97 -6.88
C ILE A 194 -14.89 -2.53 -6.10
N THR A 195 -16.08 -2.87 -6.61
CA THR A 195 -17.34 -2.28 -6.15
C THR A 195 -18.16 -3.20 -5.25
N ARG A 196 -18.15 -4.52 -5.46
CA ARG A 196 -19.04 -5.46 -4.77
C ARG A 196 -18.79 -5.52 -3.26
N ASP A 197 -17.53 -5.61 -2.86
CA ASP A 197 -17.19 -5.82 -1.46
C ASP A 197 -17.31 -4.51 -0.66
N TRP A 198 -17.17 -3.36 -1.34
CA TRP A 198 -17.40 -2.03 -0.80
C TRP A 198 -18.89 -1.64 -0.74
N ALA A 199 -19.66 -1.94 -1.79
CA ALA A 199 -21.10 -1.66 -1.81
C ALA A 199 -21.84 -2.39 -0.68
N ASN A 200 -21.40 -3.60 -0.34
CA ASN A 200 -21.92 -4.33 0.82
C ASN A 200 -21.57 -3.68 2.17
N TYR A 201 -20.47 -2.91 2.23
CA TYR A 201 -20.10 -2.14 3.42
C TYR A 201 -20.99 -0.92 3.60
N ILE A 202 -21.22 -0.12 2.55
CA ILE A 202 -22.04 1.11 2.66
C ILE A 202 -23.54 0.79 2.62
N ASN A 203 -23.97 -0.03 1.67
CA ASN A 203 -25.38 -0.19 1.30
C ASN A 203 -25.90 -1.61 1.56
N GLY A 204 -25.13 -2.45 2.24
CA GLY A 204 -25.55 -3.79 2.59
C GLY A 204 -26.65 -3.79 3.67
N PRO A 205 -27.27 -4.95 3.96
CA PRO A 205 -28.30 -5.09 5.00
C PRO A 205 -27.84 -4.71 6.43
N LYS A 206 -26.53 -4.51 6.64
CA LYS A 206 -25.97 -3.83 7.82
C LYS A 206 -24.94 -2.79 7.34
N PRO A 207 -25.36 -1.56 6.97
CA PRO A 207 -24.45 -0.48 6.60
C PRO A 207 -23.38 -0.24 7.68
N GLY A 208 -22.14 -0.01 7.28
CA GLY A 208 -21.00 0.21 8.18
C GLY A 208 -20.36 -1.07 8.74
N VAL A 209 -20.82 -2.27 8.34
CA VAL A 209 -20.26 -3.56 8.82
C VAL A 209 -19.44 -4.25 7.73
N VAL A 210 -18.14 -4.40 7.95
CA VAL A 210 -17.27 -5.19 7.05
C VAL A 210 -17.25 -6.66 7.50
N ARG A 211 -17.98 -7.52 6.80
CA ARG A 211 -18.22 -8.93 7.22
C ARG A 211 -16.99 -9.84 7.17
N TYR A 212 -15.94 -9.45 6.44
CA TYR A 212 -14.71 -10.24 6.27
C TYR A 212 -13.56 -9.74 7.17
N ILE A 213 -13.85 -8.81 8.09
CA ILE A 213 -12.88 -8.35 9.05
C ILE A 213 -13.11 -9.04 10.38
N PHE A 214 -12.06 -9.71 10.87
CA PHE A 214 -12.01 -10.18 12.25
C PHE A 214 -12.27 -9.03 13.25
N PRO A 215 -13.09 -9.28 14.29
CA PRO A 215 -13.33 -8.31 15.35
C PRO A 215 -12.01 -7.97 16.04
N ILE A 216 -11.92 -6.76 16.58
CA ILE A 216 -10.85 -6.37 17.48
C ILE A 216 -10.92 -7.30 18.71
N PRO A 217 -9.81 -7.93 19.14
CA PRO A 217 -9.79 -8.73 20.35
C PRO A 217 -10.30 -7.93 21.56
N SER A 218 -11.08 -8.57 22.43
CA SER A 218 -11.69 -7.92 23.61
C SER A 218 -10.66 -7.23 24.51
N GLU A 219 -9.50 -7.84 24.69
CA GLU A 219 -8.38 -7.27 25.46
C GLU A 219 -7.89 -5.93 24.87
N ALA A 220 -7.79 -5.83 23.54
CA ALA A 220 -7.37 -4.59 22.89
C ALA A 220 -8.43 -3.48 23.03
N ILE A 221 -9.71 -3.83 23.01
CA ILE A 221 -10.81 -2.90 23.30
C ILE A 221 -10.72 -2.41 24.75
N THR A 222 -10.58 -3.33 25.71
CA THR A 222 -10.45 -2.98 27.13
C THR A 222 -9.25 -2.06 27.37
N ASN A 223 -8.09 -2.38 26.80
CA ASN A 223 -6.88 -1.60 26.95
C ASN A 223 -6.95 -0.22 26.26
N SER A 224 -7.82 -0.07 25.25
CA SER A 224 -8.03 1.21 24.56
C SER A 224 -8.80 2.25 25.38
N GLN A 225 -9.33 1.90 26.56
CA GLN A 225 -10.07 2.81 27.45
C GLN A 225 -11.23 3.55 26.76
N GLY A 226 -11.92 2.87 25.84
CA GLY A 226 -13.07 3.43 25.12
C GLY A 226 -12.73 4.11 23.79
N THR A 227 -11.46 4.14 23.39
CA THR A 227 -11.05 4.65 22.07
C THR A 227 -11.37 3.67 20.93
N LEU A 228 -11.36 2.36 21.19
CA LEU A 228 -11.70 1.34 20.20
C LEU A 228 -12.97 0.58 20.59
N SER A 229 -13.80 0.28 19.59
CA SER A 229 -15.04 -0.48 19.72
C SER A 229 -15.22 -1.42 18.53
N ASN A 230 -15.97 -2.51 18.74
CA ASN A 230 -16.44 -3.42 17.69
C ASN A 230 -17.87 -3.08 17.24
N ASP A 231 -18.33 -1.86 17.44
CA ASP A 231 -19.64 -1.35 17.02
C ASP A 231 -19.88 -1.50 15.50
N GLY A 232 -18.82 -1.61 14.69
CA GLY A 232 -18.86 -2.01 13.27
C GLY A 232 -18.79 -3.52 12.97
N TYR A 233 -18.71 -4.39 13.97
CA TYR A 233 -18.59 -5.86 13.83
C TYR A 233 -19.68 -6.59 14.62
N MET A 234 -20.94 -6.38 14.25
CA MET A 234 -22.03 -7.18 14.82
C MET A 234 -22.11 -8.55 14.13
N PHE A 235 -21.53 -9.59 14.77
CA PHE A 235 -21.91 -10.97 14.52
C PHE A 235 -23.40 -11.16 14.85
#